data_AF-A0A9D6XLY5-F1
#
_entry.id   AF-A0A9D6XLY5-F1
#
_cell.length_a   1.000
_cell.length_b   1.000
_cell.length_c   1.000
_cell.angle_alpha   90.00
_cell.angle_beta   90.00
_cell.angle_gamma   90.00
#
_symmetry.space_group_name_H-M   'P 1'
#
loop_
_entity.id
_entity.type
_entity.pdbx_description
1 polymer ?
#
loop_
_entity_poly.entity_id
_entity_poly.type
_entity_poly.pdbx_seq_one_letter_code
_entity_poly.pdbx_strand_id
1 'polypeptide(L)'
;MVEIRFPKWIEVLLAIDHAQQFRPARAYLEKLAVDLDMPRTHVQRIVRALIEQGLVEPHEKAGRKMLVVTTVGQELVGQLRRLCSTKYNKVNQSWKKSDESKTTE
;
A
#
# COMPACT_ATOMS: atom_id res chain seq x y z
N MET A 1 -13.81 -15.31 5.23
CA MET A 1 -13.25 -13.94 5.20
C MET A 1 -12.83 -13.64 3.77
N VAL A 2 -13.36 -12.59 3.13
CA VAL A 2 -12.93 -12.20 1.78
C VAL A 2 -11.66 -11.38 1.92
N GLU A 3 -10.50 -11.98 1.62
CA GLU A 3 -9.25 -11.23 1.51
C GLU A 3 -9.34 -10.32 0.28
N ILE A 4 -9.39 -9.01 0.51
CA ILE A 4 -9.26 -8.03 -0.57
C ILE A 4 -7.79 -8.00 -0.95
N ARG A 5 -7.42 -8.70 -2.03
CA ARG A 5 -6.09 -8.55 -2.63
C ARG A 5 -6.04 -7.23 -3.41
N PHE A 6 -5.12 -6.35 -3.03
CA PHE A 6 -4.84 -5.16 -3.83
C PHE A 6 -3.99 -5.55 -5.05
N PRO A 7 -4.06 -4.77 -6.14
CA PRO A 7 -3.03 -4.78 -7.15
C PRO A 7 -1.65 -4.62 -6.50
N LYS A 8 -0.67 -5.41 -6.95
CA LYS A 8 0.68 -5.46 -6.36
C LYS A 8 1.39 -4.11 -6.27
N TRP A 9 1.10 -3.17 -7.19
CA TRP A 9 1.66 -1.83 -7.12
C TRP A 9 1.14 -0.99 -5.94
N ILE A 10 -0.10 -1.23 -5.50
CA ILE A 10 -0.69 -0.59 -4.32
C ILE A 10 -0.03 -1.13 -3.06
N GLU A 11 0.18 -2.44 -2.97
CA GLU A 11 0.89 -3.08 -1.86
C GLU A 11 2.30 -2.49 -1.70
N VAL A 12 3.03 -2.33 -2.81
CA VAL A 12 4.36 -1.70 -2.81
C VAL A 12 4.28 -0.23 -2.38
N LEU A 13 3.36 0.57 -2.93
CA LEU A 13 3.21 1.98 -2.57
C LEU A 13 2.88 2.16 -1.07
N LEU A 14 1.96 1.35 -0.54
CA LEU A 14 1.59 1.36 0.87
C LEU A 14 2.73 0.89 1.76
N ALA A 15 3.54 -0.08 1.32
CA ALA A 15 4.72 -0.51 2.06
C ALA A 15 5.83 0.55 2.10
N ILE A 16 5.95 1.37 1.04
CA ILE A 16 6.84 2.56 1.00
C ILE A 16 6.34 3.65 1.94
N ASP A 17 5.04 3.91 1.95
CA ASP A 17 4.43 4.85 2.88
C ASP A 17 4.59 4.42 4.35
N HIS A 18 4.24 3.16 4.65
CA HIS A 18 4.31 2.60 6.00
C HIS A 18 5.74 2.53 6.54
N ALA A 19 6.73 2.33 5.67
CA ALA A 19 8.13 2.30 6.07
C ALA A 19 8.67 3.66 6.53
N GLN A 20 7.86 4.73 6.51
CA GLN A 20 8.12 6.09 7.02
C GLN A 20 9.61 6.38 7.21
N GLN A 21 10.27 6.71 6.10
CA GLN A 21 11.57 7.36 6.02
C GLN A 21 12.76 6.57 6.67
N PHE A 22 13.89 6.48 5.95
CA PHE A 22 15.22 6.10 6.48
C PHE A 22 15.61 4.61 6.48
N ARG A 23 15.24 3.83 5.44
CA ARG A 23 15.91 2.54 5.17
C ARG A 23 16.78 2.63 3.89
N PRO A 24 18.02 2.06 3.90
CA PRO A 24 18.87 2.04 2.71
C PRO A 24 18.20 1.26 1.57
N ALA A 25 18.11 1.87 0.38
CA ALA A 25 17.30 1.41 -0.75
C ALA A 25 17.55 -0.04 -1.19
N ARG A 26 18.80 -0.53 -1.10
CA ARG A 26 19.13 -1.92 -1.49
C ARG A 26 18.56 -2.95 -0.52
N ALA A 27 18.81 -2.78 0.77
CA ALA A 27 18.25 -3.61 1.83
C ALA A 27 16.71 -3.45 1.92
N TYR A 28 16.22 -2.29 1.52
CA TYR A 28 14.80 -1.98 1.53
C TYR A 28 14.01 -2.73 0.43
N LEU A 29 14.56 -2.84 -0.79
CA LEU A 29 13.96 -3.65 -1.86
C LEU A 29 13.95 -5.15 -1.54
N GLU A 30 14.99 -5.65 -0.88
CA GLU A 30 15.05 -7.04 -0.41
C GLU A 30 14.03 -7.30 0.70
N LYS A 31 13.89 -6.37 1.64
CA LYS A 31 12.85 -6.47 2.67
C LYS A 31 11.43 -6.43 2.08
N LEU A 32 11.17 -5.52 1.15
CA LEU A 32 9.88 -5.44 0.44
C LEU A 32 9.56 -6.73 -0.33
N ALA A 33 10.57 -7.36 -0.93
CA ALA A 33 10.40 -8.63 -1.63
C ALA A 33 9.94 -9.75 -0.67
N VAL A 34 10.51 -9.79 0.53
CA VAL A 34 10.11 -10.75 1.58
C VAL A 34 8.72 -10.41 2.13
N ASP A 35 8.48 -9.16 2.52
CA ASP A 35 7.23 -8.73 3.15
C ASP A 35 6.02 -8.89 2.21
N LEU A 36 6.22 -8.75 0.90
CA LEU A 36 5.16 -8.83 -0.12
C LEU A 36 5.09 -10.17 -0.86
N ASP A 37 5.94 -11.13 -0.46
CA ASP A 37 6.14 -12.42 -1.10
C ASP A 37 6.24 -12.29 -2.64
N MET A 38 7.23 -11.50 -3.08
CA MET A 38 7.40 -11.11 -4.48
C MET A 38 8.86 -11.14 -4.90
N PRO A 39 9.18 -11.54 -6.15
CA PRO A 39 10.54 -11.43 -6.67
C PRO A 39 11.07 -9.99 -6.61
N ARG A 40 12.29 -9.82 -6.12
CA ARG A 40 12.96 -8.50 -6.02
C ARG A 40 12.95 -7.72 -7.33
N THR A 41 13.12 -8.40 -8.47
CA THR A 41 13.08 -7.78 -9.81
C THR A 41 11.73 -7.17 -10.13
N HIS A 42 10.64 -7.80 -9.65
CA HIS A 42 9.28 -7.29 -9.81
C HIS A 42 9.03 -6.08 -8.91
N VAL A 43 9.45 -6.14 -7.64
CA VAL A 43 9.41 -4.98 -6.72
C VAL A 43 10.19 -3.81 -7.34
N GLN A 44 11.37 -4.05 -7.89
CA GLN A 44 12.18 -3.01 -8.54
C GLN A 44 11.48 -2.39 -9.76
N ARG A 45 10.82 -3.20 -10.60
CA ARG A 45 10.04 -2.69 -11.75
C ARG A 45 8.87 -1.81 -11.29
N ILE A 46 8.16 -2.23 -10.24
CA ILE A 46 7.05 -1.46 -9.68
C ILE A 46 7.57 -0.15 -9.09
N VAL A 47 8.62 -0.18 -8.27
CA VAL A 47 9.22 1.02 -7.69
C VAL A 47 9.67 1.99 -8.78
N ARG A 48 10.29 1.49 -9.85
CA ARG A 48 10.67 2.32 -10.99
C ARG A 48 9.47 2.99 -11.63
N ALA A 49 8.38 2.25 -11.87
CA ALA A 49 7.15 2.82 -12.39
C ALA A 49 6.55 3.87 -11.44
N LEU A 50 6.54 3.63 -10.13
CA LEU A 50 6.06 4.61 -9.14
C LEU A 50 6.91 5.90 -9.14
N ILE A 51 8.21 5.80 -9.41
CA ILE A 51 9.10 6.96 -9.57
C ILE A 51 8.81 7.70 -10.88
N GLU A 52 8.66 6.99 -12.00
CA GLU A 52 8.31 7.58 -13.30
C GLU A 52 6.95 8.29 -13.27
N GLN A 53 6.03 7.83 -12.42
CA GLN A 53 4.72 8.46 -12.18
C GLN A 53 4.75 9.58 -11.12
N GLY A 54 5.91 9.88 -10.52
CA GLY A 54 6.05 10.92 -9.51
C GLY A 54 5.33 10.62 -8.18
N LEU A 55 5.00 9.34 -7.90
CA LEU A 55 4.37 8.92 -6.64
C LEU A 55 5.40 8.62 -5.55
N VAL A 56 6.61 8.26 -5.96
CA VAL A 56 7.76 7.98 -5.08
C VAL A 56 8.97 8.70 -5.64
N GLU A 57 9.84 9.21 -4.76
CA GLU A 57 11.09 9.83 -5.15
C GLU A 57 12.28 9.18 -4.42
N PRO A 58 13.42 9.01 -5.10
CA PRO A 58 14.66 8.66 -4.42
C PRO A 58 15.18 9.85 -3.63
N HIS A 59 15.56 9.63 -2.37
CA HIS A 59 16.15 10.65 -1.51
C HIS A 59 17.49 10.16 -0.97
N GLU A 60 18.44 11.06 -0.75
CA GLU A 60 19.73 10.70 -0.15
C GLU A 60 19.92 11.48 1.16
N LYS A 61 20.03 10.74 2.27
CA LYS A 61 20.31 11.33 3.58
C LYS A 61 21.46 10.58 4.24
N ALA A 62 22.50 11.31 4.64
CA ALA A 62 23.70 10.76 5.28
C ALA A 62 24.35 9.61 4.50
N GLY A 63 24.47 9.75 3.17
CA GLY A 63 25.07 8.74 2.28
C GLY A 63 24.23 7.48 2.07
N ARG A 64 22.95 7.49 2.48
CA ARG A 64 22.01 6.38 2.29
C ARG A 64 20.92 6.78 1.32
N LYS A 65 20.79 6.01 0.23
CA LYS A 65 19.66 6.11 -0.71
C LYS A 65 18.39 5.61 -0.04
N MET A 66 17.29 6.31 -0.22
CA MET A 66 15.98 6.05 0.36
C MET A 66 14.90 6.23 -0.68
N LEU A 67 13.70 5.72 -0.40
CA LEU A 67 12.50 6.00 -1.17
C LEU A 67 11.53 6.77 -0.26
N VAL A 68 10.97 7.84 -0.79
CA VAL A 68 10.00 8.69 -0.08
C VAL A 68 8.75 8.79 -0.95
N VAL A 69 7.58 8.68 -0.35
CA VAL A 69 6.32 8.92 -1.06
C VAL A 69 6.14 10.42 -1.21
N THR A 70 5.90 10.88 -2.44
CA THR A 70 5.72 12.30 -2.74
C THR A 70 4.38 12.81 -2.20
N THR A 71 4.15 14.12 -2.21
CA THR A 71 2.85 14.70 -1.85
C THR A 71 1.69 14.09 -2.67
N VAL A 72 1.91 13.85 -3.97
CA VAL A 72 0.91 13.21 -4.84
C VAL A 72 0.68 11.76 -4.45
N GLY A 73 1.77 11.02 -4.15
CA GLY A 73 1.67 9.65 -3.65
C GLY A 73 0.94 9.56 -2.31
N GLN A 74 1.16 10.52 -1.41
CA GLN A 74 0.50 10.60 -0.11
C GLN A 74 -1.01 10.83 -0.25
N GLU A 75 -1.43 11.71 -1.16
CA GLU A 75 -2.85 11.93 -1.46
C GLU A 75 -3.50 10.64 -1.98
N LEU A 76 -2.84 9.94 -2.91
CA LEU A 76 -3.32 8.65 -3.42
C LEU A 76 -3.42 7.60 -2.30
N VAL A 77 -2.41 7.50 -1.43
CA VAL A 77 -2.44 6.61 -0.26
C VAL A 77 -3.61 6.94 0.66
N GLY A 78 -3.88 8.22 0.90
CA GLY A 78 -5.03 8.69 1.68
C GLY A 78 -6.36 8.23 1.06
N GLN A 79 -6.51 8.37 -0.25
CA GLN A 79 -7.69 7.90 -0.98
C GLN A 79 -7.85 6.38 -0.91
N LEU A 80 -6.77 5.63 -1.10
CA LEU A 80 -6.75 4.18 -0.99
C LEU A 80 -7.17 3.71 0.40
N ARG A 81 -6.60 4.30 1.46
CA ARG A 81 -6.98 4.01 2.86
C ARG A 81 -8.47 4.26 3.11
N ARG A 82 -9.01 5.38 2.61
CA ARG A 82 -10.45 5.70 2.73
C ARG A 82 -11.35 4.72 1.98
N LEU A 83 -10.93 4.30 0.78
CA LEU A 83 -11.65 3.27 0.01
C LEU A 83 -11.70 1.94 0.77
N CYS A 84 -10.59 1.54 1.39
CA CYS A 84 -10.53 0.35 2.25
C CYS A 84 -11.51 0.46 3.42
N SER A 85 -11.51 1.59 4.15
CA SER A 85 -12.42 1.83 5.28
C SER A 85 -13.89 1.88 4.86
N THR A 86 -14.19 2.48 3.70
CA THR A 86 -15.56 2.63 3.20
C THR A 86 -16.10 1.29 2.68
N LYS A 87 -15.26 0.49 2.01
CA LYS A 87 -15.65 -0.85 1.55
C LYS A 87 -15.82 -1.81 2.74
N TYR A 88 -14.97 -1.71 3.77
CA TYR A 88 -15.14 -2.44 5.02
C TYR A 88 -16.44 -2.04 5.74
N ASN A 89 -16.75 -0.75 5.81
CA ASN A 89 -18.01 -0.25 6.41
C ASN A 89 -19.26 -0.64 5.61
N LYS A 90 -19.24 -0.60 4.27
CA LYS A 90 -20.37 -1.04 3.43
C LYS A 90 -20.63 -2.53 3.55
N VAL A 91 -19.57 -3.35 3.57
CA VAL A 91 -19.70 -4.79 3.83
C VAL A 91 -20.30 -4.98 5.22
N ASN A 92 -19.73 -4.39 6.27
CA ASN A 92 -20.21 -4.55 7.65
C ASN A 92 -21.66 -4.05 7.87
N GLN A 93 -22.10 -2.98 7.19
CA GLN A 93 -23.49 -2.52 7.20
C GLN A 93 -24.44 -3.45 6.44
N SER A 94 -23.97 -4.09 5.37
CA SER A 94 -24.76 -5.09 4.64
C SER A 94 -25.02 -6.34 5.49
N TRP A 95 -24.07 -6.73 6.35
CA TRP A 95 -24.25 -7.84 7.28
C TRP A 95 -25.21 -7.49 8.42
N LYS A 96 -25.12 -6.29 9.01
CA LYS A 96 -26.05 -5.84 10.07
C LYS A 96 -27.52 -5.85 9.61
N LYS A 97 -27.80 -5.40 8.38
CA LYS A 97 -29.17 -5.42 7.83
C LYS A 97 -29.68 -6.83 7.53
N SER A 98 -28.80 -7.78 7.24
CA SER A 98 -29.17 -9.18 7.00
C SER A 98 -29.41 -9.97 8.28
N ASP A 99 -28.79 -9.59 9.41
CA ASP A 99 -29.07 -10.18 10.72
C ASP A 99 -30.37 -9.65 11.34
N GLU A 100 -30.65 -8.34 11.24
CA GLU A 100 -31.92 -7.76 11.75
C GLU A 100 -33.17 -8.24 10.97
N SER A 101 -33.02 -8.67 9.72
CA SER A 101 -34.12 -9.20 8.92
C SER A 101 -34.45 -10.67 9.21
N LYS A 102 -33.73 -11.33 10.13
CA LYS A 102 -33.93 -12.73 10.52
C LYS A 102 -34.48 -12.92 11.93
N THR A 103 -34.77 -11.85 12.67
CA THR A 103 -35.27 -11.91 14.05
C THR A 103 -36.70 -11.39 14.21
N THR A 104 -37.48 -11.35 13.12
CA THR A 104 -38.93 -11.09 13.14
C THR A 104 -39.64 -12.09 12.21
N GLU A 105 -39.65 -13.36 12.62
CA GLU A 105 -40.70 -14.33 12.31
C GLU A 105 -41.01 -15.13 13.58
#